data_AF-A0A2I1EJL4-F1
#
_entry.id   AF-A0A2I1EJL4-F1
#
_cell.length_a   1.000
_cell.length_b   1.000
_cell.length_c   1.000
_cell.angle_alpha   90.00
_cell.angle_beta   90.00
_cell.angle_gamma   90.00
#
_symmetry.space_group_name_H-M   'P 1'
#
loop_
_entity.id
_entity.type
_entity.pdbx_description
1 polymer ?
#
loop_
_entity_poly.entity_id
_entity_poly.type
_entity_poly.pdbx_seq_one_letter_code
_entity_poly.pdbx_strand_id
1 'polypeptide(L)'
;RKSKTAAPFACPYEDCPKTFTRQYNLKSHLRTHTDERPFLCGYQGCMRAFARQHDRKRHYNLHLGFKPHVCSHCSRAFARLDALNRH
;
A
#
# COMPACT_ATOMS: atom_id res chain seq x y z
N ARG A 1 21.00 10.13 -12.92
CA ARG A 1 19.90 10.24 -13.92
C ARG A 1 19.04 8.99 -13.83
N LYS A 2 17.79 9.08 -13.33
CA LYS A 2 16.87 7.92 -13.38
C LYS A 2 16.47 7.73 -14.84
N SER A 3 16.85 6.60 -15.42
CA SER A 3 16.40 6.16 -16.74
C SER A 3 14.88 6.22 -16.76
N LYS A 4 14.30 7.03 -17.66
CA LYS A 4 12.87 7.02 -17.96
C LYS A 4 12.59 5.69 -18.65
N THR A 5 12.35 4.63 -17.88
CA THR A 5 11.81 3.39 -18.42
C THR A 5 10.41 3.71 -18.94
N ALA A 6 10.16 3.40 -20.22
CA ALA A 6 8.82 3.49 -20.77
C ALA A 6 7.87 2.69 -19.86
N ALA A 7 6.72 3.27 -19.54
CA ALA A 7 5.69 2.64 -18.73
C ALA A 7 4.60 2.13 -19.67
N PRO A 8 4.73 0.90 -20.21
CA PRO A 8 3.87 0.43 -21.30
C PRO A 8 2.44 0.13 -20.86
N PHE A 9 2.17 0.08 -19.56
CA PHE A 9 0.85 -0.28 -19.03
C PHE A 9 0.09 0.98 -18.58
N ALA A 10 -0.76 1.50 -19.45
CA ALA A 10 -1.65 2.62 -19.13
C ALA A 10 -2.95 2.14 -18.47
N CYS A 11 -3.54 3.01 -17.64
CA CYS A 11 -4.90 2.83 -17.16
C CYS A 11 -5.89 2.97 -18.33
N PRO A 12 -6.89 2.08 -18.48
CA PRO A 12 -7.89 2.15 -19.54
C PRO A 12 -9.03 3.15 -19.24
N TYR A 13 -9.05 3.78 -18.06
CA TYR A 13 -10.04 4.80 -17.71
C TYR A 13 -9.61 6.16 -18.29
N GLU A 14 -10.46 6.78 -19.09
CA GLU A 14 -10.18 8.02 -19.84
C GLU A 14 -9.75 9.20 -18.95
N ASP A 15 -10.28 9.28 -17.72
CA ASP A 15 -9.97 10.32 -16.74
C ASP A 15 -8.76 9.98 -15.85
N CYS A 16 -8.06 8.88 -16.12
CA CYS A 16 -6.94 8.40 -15.31
C CYS A 16 -5.62 8.38 -16.10
N PRO A 17 -4.75 9.40 -15.95
CA PRO A 17 -3.49 9.49 -16.71
C PRO A 17 -2.38 8.55 -16.19
N LYS A 18 -2.71 7.57 -15.33
CA LYS A 18 -1.70 6.75 -14.65
C LYS A 18 -1.14 5.67 -15.56
N THR A 19 0.18 5.62 -15.61
CA THR A 19 0.95 4.59 -16.33
C THR A 19 1.87 3.82 -15.40
N PHE A 20 2.10 2.55 -15.70
CA PHE A 20 2.88 1.63 -14.88
C PHE A 20 3.93 0.92 -15.72
N THR A 21 5.09 0.68 -15.12
CA THR A 21 6.18 -0.09 -15.73
C THR A 21 5.95 -1.60 -15.66
N ARG A 22 5.00 -2.06 -14.83
CA ARG A 22 4.71 -3.48 -14.60
C ARG A 22 3.21 -3.72 -14.61
N GLN A 23 2.78 -4.79 -15.29
CA GLN A 23 1.37 -5.12 -15.45
C GLN A 23 0.65 -5.36 -14.11
N TYR A 24 1.30 -6.00 -13.14
CA TYR A 24 0.68 -6.25 -11.83
C TYR A 24 0.41 -4.95 -11.05
N ASN A 25 1.19 -3.89 -11.30
CA ASN A 25 0.92 -2.57 -10.70
C ASN A 25 -0.32 -1.94 -11.33
N LEU A 26 -0.47 -2.03 -12.65
CA LEU A 26 -1.70 -1.61 -13.33
C LEU A 26 -2.90 -2.40 -12.78
N LYS A 27 -2.84 -3.74 -12.74
CA LYS A 27 -3.93 -4.56 -12.19
C LYS A 27 -4.31 -4.18 -10.76
N SER A 28 -3.30 -3.92 -9.92
CA SER A 28 -3.53 -3.44 -8.56
C SER A 28 -4.15 -2.04 -8.52
N HIS A 29 -3.82 -1.18 -9.48
CA HIS A 29 -4.39 0.15 -9.58
C HIS A 29 -5.84 0.12 -10.07
N LEU A 30 -6.21 -0.76 -11.00
CA LEU A 30 -7.60 -0.88 -11.49
C LEU A 30 -8.60 -1.10 -10.35
N ARG A 31 -8.17 -1.76 -9.27
CA ARG A 31 -8.96 -1.93 -8.05
C ARG A 31 -9.36 -0.64 -7.34
N THR A 32 -8.68 0.48 -7.63
CA THR A 32 -9.07 1.80 -7.12
C THR A 32 -10.21 2.42 -7.91
N HIS A 33 -10.52 1.91 -9.10
CA HIS A 33 -11.69 2.33 -9.88
C HIS A 33 -12.90 1.46 -9.62
N THR A 34 -12.69 0.16 -9.37
CA THR A 34 -13.78 -0.80 -9.13
C THR A 34 -14.14 -0.97 -7.65
N ASP A 35 -13.41 -0.31 -6.75
CA ASP A 35 -13.49 -0.50 -5.29
C ASP A 35 -13.30 -1.96 -4.83
N GLU A 36 -12.72 -2.82 -5.68
CA GLU A 36 -12.47 -4.22 -5.36
C GLU A 36 -11.42 -4.34 -4.24
N ARG A 37 -11.81 -4.96 -3.13
CA ARG A 37 -10.96 -5.14 -1.95
C ARG A 37 -10.84 -6.64 -1.60
N PRO A 38 -10.09 -7.42 -2.38
CA PRO A 38 -10.05 -8.87 -2.22
C PRO A 38 -9.29 -9.32 -0.96
N PHE A 39 -8.53 -8.43 -0.31
CA PHE A 39 -7.72 -8.79 0.85
C PHE A 39 -8.42 -8.41 2.15
N LEU A 40 -9.16 -9.35 2.71
CA LEU A 40 -9.78 -9.22 4.02
C LEU A 40 -8.74 -9.30 5.15
N CYS A 41 -8.98 -8.55 6.23
CA CYS A 41 -8.25 -8.72 7.48
C CYS A 41 -8.67 -10.04 8.12
N GLY A 42 -7.70 -10.89 8.47
CA GLY A 42 -7.95 -12.15 9.18
C GLY A 42 -7.99 -12.00 10.71
N TYR A 43 -8.03 -10.78 11.24
CA TYR A 43 -8.11 -10.56 12.69
C TYR A 43 -9.57 -10.71 13.15
N GLN A 44 -9.78 -11.44 14.25
CA GLN A 44 -11.12 -11.70 14.79
C GLN A 44 -11.85 -10.39 15.10
N GLY A 45 -13.10 -10.27 14.64
CA GLY A 45 -13.90 -9.05 14.78
C GLY A 45 -13.50 -7.88 13.86
N CYS A 46 -12.53 -8.05 12.96
CA CYS A 46 -12.13 -7.03 12.00
C CYS A 46 -12.65 -7.34 10.59
N MET A 47 -13.56 -6.51 10.07
CA MET A 47 -14.13 -6.67 8.73
C MET A 47 -13.44 -5.80 7.66
N ARG A 48 -12.26 -5.24 7.95
CA ARG A 48 -11.56 -4.35 7.02
C ARG A 48 -11.02 -5.12 5.81
N ALA A 49 -11.26 -4.57 4.62
CA ALA A 49 -10.80 -5.09 3.35
C ALA A 49 -9.87 -4.10 2.64
N PHE A 50 -8.90 -4.61 1.89
CA PHE A 50 -7.88 -3.82 1.19
C PHE A 50 -7.76 -4.21 -0.28
N ALA A 51 -7.42 -3.24 -1.13
CA ALA A 51 -7.14 -3.47 -2.54
C ALA A 51 -5.78 -4.15 -2.78
N ARG A 52 -4.86 -4.08 -1.80
CA ARG A 52 -3.48 -4.61 -1.88
C ARG A 52 -3.11 -5.46 -0.67
N GLN A 53 -2.41 -6.56 -0.91
CA GLN A 53 -2.01 -7.52 0.12
C GLN A 53 -1.08 -6.91 1.18
N HIS A 54 -0.15 -6.05 0.75
CA HIS A 54 0.78 -5.38 1.66
C HIS A 54 0.09 -4.36 2.58
N ASP A 55 -0.96 -3.69 2.09
CA ASP A 55 -1.77 -2.79 2.91
C ASP A 55 -2.52 -3.55 3.99
N ARG A 56 -3.12 -4.69 3.63
CA ARG A 56 -3.75 -5.61 4.60
C ARG A 56 -2.75 -6.15 5.61
N LYS A 57 -1.54 -6.53 5.19
CA LYS A 57 -0.47 -7.01 6.10
C LYS A 57 -0.05 -5.92 7.08
N ARG A 58 0.17 -4.70 6.58
CA ARG A 58 0.50 -3.54 7.41
C ARG A 58 -0.60 -3.23 8.42
N HIS A 59 -1.86 -3.29 8.01
CA HIS A 59 -2.99 -3.13 8.93
C HIS A 59 -3.03 -4.24 9.98
N TYR A 60 -2.82 -5.50 9.60
CA TYR A 60 -2.77 -6.63 10.52
C TYR A 60 -1.71 -6.46 11.61
N ASN A 61 -0.52 -5.93 11.25
CA ASN A 61 0.53 -5.63 12.23
C ASN A 61 0.09 -4.64 13.32
N LEU A 62 -0.88 -3.75 13.02
CA LEU A 62 -1.43 -2.82 14.02
C LEU A 62 -2.21 -3.56 15.11
N HIS A 63 -2.93 -4.62 14.75
CA HIS A 63 -3.63 -5.46 15.73
C HIS A 63 -2.67 -6.18 16.67
N LEU A 64 -1.48 -6.54 16.17
CA LEU A 64 -0.42 -7.16 16.97
C LEU A 64 0.44 -6.15 17.74
N GLY A 65 0.15 -4.85 17.64
CA GLY A 65 0.99 -3.80 18.22
C GLY A 65 2.41 -3.73 17.64
N PHE A 66 2.66 -4.36 16.48
CA PHE A 66 3.99 -4.46 15.90
C PHE A 66 4.43 -3.13 15.28
N LYS A 67 5.55 -2.60 15.79
CA LYS A 67 6.11 -1.29 15.41
C LYS A 67 7.60 -1.44 15.04
N PRO A 68 7.92 -1.82 13.80
CA PRO A 68 9.29 -2.16 13.42
C PRO A 68 10.21 -0.94 13.24
N HIS A 69 9.67 0.27 13.20
CA HIS A 69 10.43 1.48 12.91
C HIS A 69 10.63 2.29 14.19
N VAL A 70 11.86 2.38 14.67
CA VAL A 70 12.18 3.09 15.92
C VAL A 70 12.95 4.36 15.59
N CYS A 71 12.56 5.47 16.20
CA CYS A 71 13.32 6.71 16.14
C CYS A 71 14.60 6.58 16.96
N SER A 72 15.76 6.84 16.34
CA SER A 72 17.06 6.77 17.01
C SER A 72 17.27 7.87 18.05
N HIS A 73 16.53 8.97 17.98
CA HIS A 73 16.71 10.11 18.88
C HIS A 73 15.86 10.04 20.15
N CYS A 74 14.64 9.49 20.07
CA CYS A 74 13.69 9.47 21.19
C CYS A 74 13.14 8.07 21.50
N SER A 75 13.63 7.03 20.81
CA SER A 75 13.21 5.63 20.97
C SER A 75 11.72 5.35 20.71
N ARG A 76 10.99 6.31 20.15
CA ARG A 76 9.57 6.13 19.82
C ARG A 76 9.42 5.17 18.65
N ALA A 77 8.57 4.16 18.82
CA ALA A 77 8.30 3.15 17.80
C ALA A 77 7.06 3.49 16.95
N PHE A 78 7.14 3.19 15.66
CA PHE A 78 6.15 3.47 14.63
C PHE A 78 5.85 2.21 13.83
N ALA A 79 4.57 2.05 13.46
CA ALA A 79 4.12 0.96 12.62
C ALA A 79 4.45 1.15 11.12
N ARG A 80 4.85 2.36 10.71
CA ARG A 80 5.14 2.71 9.32
C ARG A 80 6.36 3.62 9.23
N LEU A 81 7.20 3.38 8.23
CA LEU A 81 8.42 4.18 8.00
C LEU A 81 8.10 5.65 7.71
N ASP A 82 7.08 5.94 6.91
CA ASP A 82 6.71 7.32 6.61
C ASP A 82 6.15 8.08 7.81
N ALA A 83 5.59 7.36 8.80
CA ALA A 83 5.21 7.97 10.07
C ALA A 83 6.45 8.31 10.92
N LEU A 84 7.49 7.48 10.89
CA LEU A 84 8.79 7.80 11.49
C LEU A 84 9.46 8.98 10.77
N ASN A 85 9.45 9.01 9.43
CA ASN A 85 10.11 10.08 8.67
C ASN A 85 9.46 11.47 8.86
N ARG A 86 8.19 11.52 9.27
CA ARG A 86 7.47 12.76 9.57
C ARG A 86 7.54 13.15 11.06
N HIS A 87 7.90 12.20 11.91
CA HIS A 87 8.04 12.41 13.34
C HIS A 87 9.28 13.23 13.66
#